data_AF-A0A7S2RFI3-F1
#
_entry.id   AF-A0A7S2RFI3-F1
#
_cell.length_a   1.000
_cell.length_b   1.000
_cell.length_c   1.000
_cell.angle_alpha   90.00
_cell.angle_beta   90.00
_cell.angle_gamma   90.00
#
_symmetry.space_group_name_H-M   'P 1'
#
loop_
_entity.id
_entity.type
_entity.pdbx_description
1 polymer ?
#
loop_
_entity_poly.entity_id
_entity_poly.type
_entity_poly.pdbx_seq_one_letter_code
_entity_poly.pdbx_strand_id
1 'polypeptide(L)'
;SVDSPKFWTVSLYADTLTKEAFLGSGVAIMQLLTPAQKDLVPILGQRGDYEQNSSKRNACGAINYPWISTHHKTGNADNEFLAVDVLPRCASYIKLNLLQIMNAGDHEVALCAVAMTGEWDENFGQVRLTIPSDDYTPIPKDQTNTLYTASLRQ
;
A
#
# COMPACT_ATOMS: atom_id res chain seq x y z
N SER A 1 6.00 -27.00 8.47
CA SER A 1 5.29 -26.69 7.21
C SER A 1 5.79 -25.33 6.77
N VAL A 2 6.44 -25.20 5.61
CA VAL A 2 6.82 -23.86 5.13
C VAL A 2 5.59 -23.32 4.40
N ASP A 3 4.97 -22.27 4.93
CA ASP A 3 3.81 -21.66 4.29
C ASP A 3 4.16 -21.35 2.83
N SER A 4 3.28 -21.78 1.92
CA SER A 4 3.50 -21.56 0.49
C SER A 4 3.58 -20.05 0.20
N PRO A 5 4.50 -19.61 -0.68
CA PRO A 5 4.63 -18.20 -1.01
C PRO A 5 3.31 -17.66 -1.54
N LYS A 6 2.86 -16.53 -0.97
CA LYS A 6 1.62 -15.86 -1.37
C LYS A 6 1.90 -14.95 -2.56
N PHE A 7 1.29 -15.26 -3.70
CA PHE A 7 1.44 -14.48 -4.94
C PHE A 7 0.19 -13.67 -5.24
N TRP A 8 0.39 -12.41 -5.64
CA TRP A 8 -0.66 -11.47 -5.99
C TRP A 8 -0.41 -10.91 -7.38
N THR A 9 -1.48 -10.59 -8.11
CA THR A 9 -1.40 -9.88 -9.39
C THR A 9 -1.96 -8.47 -9.25
N VAL A 10 -1.20 -7.47 -9.70
CA VAL A 10 -1.60 -6.06 -9.68
C VAL A 10 -1.69 -5.55 -11.11
N SER A 11 -2.86 -5.04 -11.50
CA SER A 11 -3.05 -4.39 -12.79
C SER A 11 -2.76 -2.89 -12.66
N LEU A 12 -1.92 -2.35 -13.54
CA LEU A 12 -1.50 -0.96 -13.54
C LEU A 12 -1.79 -0.33 -14.90
N TYR A 13 -2.42 0.83 -14.93
CA TYR A 13 -2.60 1.59 -16.17
C TYR A 13 -1.24 2.01 -16.74
N ALA A 14 -1.06 1.82 -18.05
CA ALA A 14 0.21 2.01 -18.75
C ALA A 14 0.81 3.42 -18.57
N ASP A 15 -0.02 4.45 -18.43
CA ASP A 15 0.41 5.85 -18.39
C ASP A 15 0.25 6.46 -16.98
N THR A 16 0.85 5.83 -15.97
CA THR A 16 0.82 6.32 -14.59
C THR A 16 2.21 6.38 -13.96
N LEU A 17 2.47 7.44 -13.18
CA LEU A 17 3.70 7.57 -12.41
C LEU A 17 3.85 6.45 -11.37
N THR A 18 2.74 5.95 -10.83
CA THR A 18 2.73 4.80 -9.92
C THR A 18 3.32 3.55 -10.59
N LYS A 19 2.96 3.31 -11.85
CA LYS A 19 3.50 2.19 -12.62
C LYS A 19 4.99 2.36 -12.85
N GLU A 20 5.43 3.50 -13.37
CA GLU A 20 6.85 3.77 -13.63
C GLU A 20 7.71 3.62 -12.36
N ALA A 21 7.24 4.20 -11.24
CA ALA A 21 7.93 4.11 -9.96
C ALA A 21 8.00 2.67 -9.45
N PHE A 22 6.90 1.91 -9.51
CA PHE A 22 6.88 0.53 -9.02
C PHE A 22 7.70 -0.42 -9.91
N LEU A 23 7.60 -0.31 -11.23
CA LEU A 23 8.39 -1.14 -12.13
C LEU A 23 9.88 -0.79 -12.08
N GLY A 24 10.22 0.47 -11.85
CA GLY A 24 11.61 0.92 -11.67
C GLY A 24 12.23 0.47 -10.35
N SER A 25 11.48 0.48 -9.24
CA SER A 25 11.97 0.06 -7.92
C SER A 25 11.88 -1.45 -7.68
N GLY A 26 10.95 -2.13 -8.34
CA GLY A 26 10.58 -3.52 -8.07
C GLY A 26 9.87 -3.74 -6.72
N VAL A 27 9.57 -2.68 -5.96
CA VAL A 27 8.98 -2.76 -4.63
C VAL A 27 7.84 -1.74 -4.49
N ALA A 28 6.70 -2.20 -3.96
CA ALA A 28 5.56 -1.34 -3.64
C ALA A 28 4.95 -1.69 -2.30
N ILE A 29 4.26 -0.71 -1.71
CA ILE A 29 3.40 -0.90 -0.55
C ILE A 29 1.97 -0.64 -0.99
N MET A 30 1.17 -1.71 -1.00
CA MET A 30 -0.24 -1.62 -1.24
C MET A 30 -0.96 -1.31 0.08
N GLN A 31 -1.73 -0.24 0.07
CA GLN A 31 -2.42 0.29 1.24
C GLN A 31 -3.92 0.08 1.08
N LEU A 32 -4.50 -0.78 1.91
CA LEU A 32 -5.93 -1.06 1.90
C LEU A 32 -6.64 0.01 2.73
N LEU A 33 -7.42 0.87 2.10
CA LEU A 33 -8.16 1.93 2.80
C LEU A 33 -9.32 1.35 3.61
N THR A 34 -9.68 2.03 4.70
CA THR A 34 -10.91 1.77 5.47
C THR A 34 -12.07 2.59 4.92
N PRO A 35 -13.34 2.28 5.26
CA PRO A 35 -14.48 3.15 4.91
C PRO A 35 -14.35 4.59 5.45
N ALA A 36 -13.69 4.79 6.59
CA ALA A 36 -13.41 6.11 7.15
C ALA A 36 -12.49 6.97 6.27
N GLN A 37 -11.79 6.33 5.32
CA GLN A 37 -10.86 6.95 4.38
C GLN A 37 -11.47 7.17 2.99
N LYS A 38 -12.78 6.99 2.81
CA LYS A 38 -13.44 7.12 1.51
C LYS A 38 -13.14 8.44 0.79
N ASP A 39 -12.95 9.54 1.54
CA ASP A 39 -12.70 10.86 0.97
C ASP A 39 -11.28 11.00 0.37
N LEU A 40 -10.36 10.06 0.67
CA LEU A 40 -9.05 9.99 0.03
C LEU A 40 -9.13 9.43 -1.39
N VAL A 41 -10.11 8.60 -1.70
CA VAL A 41 -10.23 7.92 -2.99
C VAL A 41 -10.21 8.90 -4.17
N PRO A 42 -11.05 9.96 -4.22
CA PRO A 42 -10.99 10.91 -5.32
C PRO A 42 -9.65 11.66 -5.38
N ILE A 43 -9.02 11.96 -4.24
CA ILE A 43 -7.71 12.63 -4.19
C ILE A 43 -6.61 11.73 -4.79
N LEU A 44 -6.58 10.46 -4.39
CA LEU A 44 -5.57 9.50 -4.82
C LEU A 44 -5.75 9.09 -6.28
N GLY A 45 -7.01 9.02 -6.75
CA GLY A 45 -7.37 8.65 -8.12
C GLY A 45 -7.15 9.75 -9.17
N GLN A 46 -6.88 10.99 -8.76
CA GLN A 46 -6.52 12.06 -9.70
C GLN A 46 -5.24 11.72 -10.46
N ARG A 47 -5.14 12.11 -11.74
CA ARG A 47 -3.90 11.97 -12.51
C ARG A 47 -2.82 12.84 -11.84
N GLY A 48 -1.69 12.23 -11.49
CA GLY A 48 -0.55 12.98 -10.97
C GLY A 48 0.26 13.52 -12.13
N ASP A 49 0.50 14.82 -12.15
CA ASP A 49 1.50 15.50 -12.96
C ASP A 49 2.84 15.57 -12.20
N TYR A 50 3.94 15.49 -12.95
CA TYR A 50 5.30 15.38 -12.40
C TYR A 50 5.69 16.56 -11.48
N GLU A 51 5.00 17.70 -11.62
CA GLU A 51 5.20 18.92 -10.81
C GLU A 51 4.34 18.96 -9.53
N GLN A 52 3.44 17.98 -9.33
CA GLN A 52 2.38 18.00 -8.31
C GLN A 52 2.48 16.91 -7.23
N ASN A 53 3.64 16.29 -7.02
CA ASN A 53 3.82 15.39 -5.86
C ASN A 53 3.49 16.06 -4.50
N SER A 54 3.45 17.40 -4.47
CA SER A 54 2.94 18.22 -3.39
C SER A 54 1.40 18.24 -3.29
N SER A 55 0.64 18.14 -4.38
CA SER A 55 -0.83 18.33 -4.37
C SER A 55 -1.56 17.20 -3.65
N LYS A 56 -1.30 15.93 -4.00
CA LYS A 56 -1.94 14.79 -3.33
C LYS A 56 -1.54 14.67 -1.86
N ARG A 57 -0.25 14.88 -1.56
CA ARG A 57 0.24 14.86 -0.18
C ARG A 57 -0.43 15.93 0.67
N ASN A 58 -0.44 17.17 0.17
CA ASN A 58 -1.04 18.29 0.87
C ASN A 58 -2.56 18.12 0.99
N ALA A 59 -3.22 17.62 -0.06
CA ALA A 59 -4.67 17.37 -0.05
C ALA A 59 -5.05 16.27 0.96
N CYS A 60 -4.29 15.17 1.04
CA CYS A 60 -4.50 14.15 2.07
C CYS A 60 -4.25 14.73 3.48
N GLY A 61 -3.19 15.51 3.65
CA GLY A 61 -2.87 16.19 4.91
C GLY A 61 -3.97 17.16 5.36
N ALA A 62 -4.57 17.91 4.43
CA ALA A 62 -5.66 18.85 4.70
C ALA A 62 -6.93 18.17 5.23
N ILE A 63 -7.10 16.87 4.98
CA ILE A 63 -8.22 16.06 5.51
C ILE A 63 -7.77 15.07 6.59
N ASN A 64 -6.73 15.41 7.34
CA ASN A 64 -6.21 14.65 8.50
C ASN A 64 -5.63 13.26 8.17
N TYR A 65 -5.13 13.07 6.95
CA TYR A 65 -4.35 11.90 6.55
C TYR A 65 -2.97 12.32 6.02
N PRO A 66 -2.11 12.92 6.87
CA PRO A 66 -0.77 13.31 6.45
C PRO A 66 0.04 12.05 6.10
N TRP A 67 0.78 12.12 5.01
CA TRP A 67 1.71 11.06 4.62
C TRP A 67 2.84 10.97 5.65
N ILE A 68 3.10 9.77 6.14
CA ILE A 68 4.10 9.47 7.15
C ILE A 68 5.33 8.89 6.46
N SER A 69 6.46 9.57 6.63
CA SER A 69 7.75 9.05 6.23
C SER A 69 8.24 8.05 7.23
N THR A 70 8.59 6.88 6.74
CA THR A 70 9.02 5.71 7.50
C THR A 70 10.52 5.51 7.45
N HIS A 71 11.22 6.37 6.69
CA HIS A 71 12.66 6.53 6.78
C HIS A 71 12.99 7.23 8.11
N HIS A 72 13.82 6.60 8.93
CA HIS A 72 14.36 7.07 10.21
C HIS A 72 13.48 6.84 11.46
N LYS A 73 13.93 5.89 12.30
CA LYS A 73 14.25 6.21 13.72
C LYS A 73 15.05 5.16 14.50
N THR A 74 15.38 3.98 13.97
CA THR A 74 16.16 2.99 14.72
C THR A 74 17.30 2.47 13.89
N GLY A 75 18.54 2.55 14.38
CA GLY A 75 19.73 1.91 13.79
C GLY A 75 19.70 0.36 13.80
N ASN A 76 18.51 -0.24 13.85
CA ASN A 76 18.28 -1.66 13.62
C ASN A 76 17.82 -1.84 12.18
N ALA A 77 18.58 -2.64 11.43
CA ALA A 77 18.31 -3.01 10.04
C ALA A 77 16.94 -3.69 9.84
N ASP A 78 16.31 -4.18 10.93
CA ASP A 78 15.03 -4.89 10.88
C ASP A 78 13.81 -4.01 10.56
N ASN A 79 13.96 -2.67 10.55
CA ASN A 79 12.87 -1.71 10.28
C ASN A 79 12.86 -1.15 8.84
N GLU A 80 13.54 -1.80 7.89
CA GLU A 80 13.53 -1.44 6.45
C GLU A 80 12.21 -1.83 5.73
N PHE A 81 11.11 -1.99 6.47
CA PHE A 81 9.84 -2.41 5.90
C PHE A 81 9.31 -1.38 4.90
N LEU A 82 9.40 -0.10 5.23
CA LEU A 82 8.84 0.99 4.45
C LEU A 82 9.97 1.97 4.12
N ALA A 83 10.66 1.74 3.03
CA ALA A 83 11.47 2.77 2.38
C ALA A 83 10.59 3.67 1.49
N VAL A 84 9.32 3.87 1.87
CA VAL A 84 8.32 4.65 1.13
C VAL A 84 7.34 5.30 2.10
N ASP A 85 6.85 6.48 1.75
CA ASP A 85 5.84 7.15 2.57
C ASP A 85 4.47 6.46 2.49
N VAL A 86 3.74 6.45 3.60
CA VAL A 86 2.44 5.77 3.72
C VAL A 86 1.38 6.68 4.32
N LEU A 87 0.12 6.41 4.00
CA LEU A 87 -1.04 7.00 4.66
C LEU A 87 -1.30 6.29 6.00
N PRO A 88 -1.67 7.02 7.06
CA PRO A 88 -1.95 6.42 8.36
C PRO A 88 -3.31 5.72 8.36
N ARG A 89 -3.52 4.80 9.31
CA ARG A 89 -4.83 4.17 9.60
C ARG A 89 -5.47 3.41 8.43
N CYS A 90 -4.66 2.96 7.47
CA CYS A 90 -5.13 2.00 6.47
C CYS A 90 -5.47 0.68 7.17
N ALA A 91 -6.48 -0.03 6.65
CA ALA A 91 -6.88 -1.34 7.11
C ALA A 91 -5.69 -2.30 7.12
N SER A 92 -4.83 -2.25 6.10
CA SER A 92 -3.61 -3.05 6.03
C SER A 92 -2.56 -2.42 5.12
N TYR A 93 -1.31 -2.78 5.36
CA TYR A 93 -0.16 -2.48 4.52
C TYR A 93 0.45 -3.78 4.02
N ILE A 94 0.67 -3.90 2.72
CA ILE A 94 1.16 -5.14 2.10
C ILE A 94 2.36 -4.78 1.23
N LYS A 95 3.54 -5.29 1.60
CA LYS A 95 4.76 -5.13 0.82
C LYS A 95 4.81 -6.16 -0.30
N LEU A 96 4.94 -5.65 -1.51
CA LEU A 96 4.99 -6.42 -2.73
C LEU A 96 6.38 -6.32 -3.35
N ASN A 97 6.95 -7.48 -3.67
CA ASN A 97 8.15 -7.56 -4.50
C ASN A 97 7.73 -8.02 -5.90
N LEU A 98 8.07 -7.24 -6.91
CA LEU A 98 7.81 -7.57 -8.31
C LEU A 98 8.60 -8.81 -8.70
N LEU A 99 7.94 -9.77 -9.33
CA LEU A 99 8.55 -10.99 -9.88
C LEU A 99 8.58 -10.97 -11.40
N GLN A 100 7.45 -10.62 -12.01
CA GLN A 100 7.28 -10.65 -13.45
C GLN A 100 6.26 -9.60 -13.88
N ILE A 101 6.41 -9.11 -15.11
CA ILE A 101 5.47 -8.21 -15.77
C ILE A 101 4.89 -8.92 -16.99
N MET A 102 3.61 -8.69 -17.25
CA MET A 102 2.89 -9.14 -18.44
C MET A 102 2.19 -7.96 -19.08
N ASN A 103 2.33 -7.81 -20.40
CA ASN A 103 1.57 -6.83 -21.16
C ASN A 103 0.12 -7.32 -21.32
N ALA A 104 -0.85 -6.48 -20.99
CA ALA A 104 -2.28 -6.77 -21.09
C ALA A 104 -3.04 -5.64 -21.80
N GLY A 105 -2.48 -5.11 -22.90
CA GLY A 105 -3.11 -4.05 -23.69
C GLY A 105 -2.83 -2.65 -23.11
N ASP A 106 -3.86 -2.01 -22.55
CA ASP A 106 -3.77 -0.70 -21.90
C ASP A 106 -3.25 -0.76 -20.45
N HIS A 107 -2.97 -1.97 -19.98
CA HIS A 107 -2.42 -2.25 -18.65
C HIS A 107 -1.13 -3.07 -18.72
N GLU A 108 -0.33 -2.92 -17.68
CA GLU A 108 0.73 -3.84 -17.30
C GLU A 108 0.28 -4.62 -16.06
N VAL A 109 0.33 -5.95 -16.13
CA VAL A 109 0.00 -6.84 -15.01
C VAL A 109 1.30 -7.28 -14.35
N ALA A 110 1.51 -6.86 -13.11
CA ALA A 110 2.62 -7.27 -12.27
C ALA A 110 2.24 -8.51 -11.45
N LEU A 111 3.02 -9.58 -11.58
CA LEU A 111 3.02 -10.70 -10.63
C LEU A 111 3.99 -10.36 -9.50
N CYS A 112 3.49 -10.45 -8.26
CA CYS A 112 4.21 -10.03 -7.08
C CYS A 112 4.24 -11.13 -6.01
N ALA A 113 5.37 -11.26 -5.32
CA ALA A 113 5.41 -11.95 -4.03
C ALA A 113 4.93 -11.00 -2.93
N VAL A 114 4.04 -11.48 -2.06
CA VAL A 114 3.75 -10.80 -0.80
C VAL A 114 4.92 -11.06 0.14
N ALA A 115 5.77 -10.04 0.29
CA ALA A 115 6.95 -10.15 1.13
C ALA A 115 6.57 -10.10 2.60
N MET A 116 5.72 -9.13 2.98
CA MET A 116 5.41 -8.81 4.36
C MET A 116 4.06 -8.08 4.45
N THR A 117 3.39 -8.17 5.59
CA THR A 117 2.19 -7.40 5.90
C THR A 117 2.38 -6.60 7.18
N GLY A 118 1.63 -5.52 7.32
CA GLY A 118 1.59 -4.72 8.53
C GLY A 118 0.24 -4.07 8.78
N GLU A 119 0.11 -3.54 9.98
CA GLU A 119 -1.08 -2.86 10.48
C GLU A 119 -0.68 -1.54 11.13
N TRP A 120 -1.60 -0.57 11.12
CA TRP A 120 -1.34 0.70 11.77
C TRP A 120 -1.35 0.53 13.30
N ASP A 121 -0.31 1.00 13.98
CA ASP A 121 -0.24 1.06 15.44
C ASP A 121 -0.45 2.50 15.91
N GLU A 122 -1.63 2.78 16.45
CA GLU A 122 -2.01 4.12 16.93
C GLU A 122 -1.12 4.62 18.06
N ASN A 123 -0.54 3.73 18.88
CA ASN A 123 0.29 4.15 20.01
C ASN A 123 1.62 4.74 19.55
N PHE A 124 2.15 4.21 18.44
CA PHE A 124 3.45 4.59 17.90
C PHE A 124 3.34 5.47 16.65
N GLY A 125 2.14 5.62 16.09
CA GLY A 125 1.92 6.40 14.87
C GLY A 125 2.71 5.84 13.68
N GLN A 126 2.84 4.53 13.59
CA GLN A 126 3.62 3.85 12.56
C GLN A 126 3.01 2.51 12.18
N VAL A 127 3.47 1.93 11.08
CA VAL A 127 3.08 0.59 10.68
C VAL A 127 3.87 -0.45 11.47
N ARG A 128 3.17 -1.33 12.17
CA ARG A 128 3.73 -2.49 12.86
C ARG A 128 3.68 -3.70 11.95
N LEU A 129 4.80 -4.40 11.84
CA LEU A 129 4.91 -5.62 11.06
C LEU A 129 4.11 -6.73 11.69
N THR A 130 3.32 -7.40 10.86
CA THR A 130 2.77 -8.71 11.20
C THR A 130 3.84 -9.74 10.84
N ILE A 131 4.69 -10.06 11.81
CA ILE A 131 5.55 -11.23 11.67
C ILE A 131 4.64 -12.45 11.84
N PRO A 132 4.63 -13.42 10.91
CA PRO A 132 3.96 -14.69 11.13
C PRO A 132 4.68 -15.37 12.31
N SER A 133 4.15 -15.22 13.52
CA SER A 133 4.44 -16.16 14.60
C SER A 133 3.49 -17.35 14.44
N ASP A 134 3.90 -18.52 14.90
CA ASP A 134 3.09 -19.76 14.83
C ASP A 134 1.71 -19.63 15.50
N ASP A 135 1.50 -18.61 16.34
CA ASP A 135 0.24 -18.32 17.04
C ASP A 135 -0.58 -17.16 16.43
N TYR A 136 -0.10 -16.50 15.37
CA TYR A 136 -0.83 -15.40 14.75
C TYR A 136 -1.93 -15.95 13.83
N THR A 137 -3.18 -15.88 14.30
CA THR A 137 -4.35 -16.11 13.44
C THR A 137 -4.75 -14.77 12.82
N PRO A 138 -4.54 -14.54 11.51
CA PRO A 138 -5.01 -13.32 10.87
C PRO A 138 -6.52 -13.24 11.01
N ILE A 139 -7.02 -12.16 11.63
CA ILE A 139 -8.46 -11.89 11.67
C ILE A 139 -8.88 -11.63 10.22
N PRO A 140 -9.81 -12.42 9.65
CA PRO A 140 -10.31 -12.16 8.31
C PRO A 140 -10.90 -10.76 8.24
N LYS A 141 -10.32 -9.89 7.41
CA LYS A 141 -10.87 -8.55 7.16
C LYS A 141 -12.10 -8.74 6.29
N ASP A 142 -13.28 -8.56 6.88
CA ASP A 142 -14.55 -8.62 6.16
C ASP A 142 -14.77 -7.38 5.28
N GLN A 143 -15.85 -7.39 4.52
CA GLN A 143 -16.26 -6.26 3.64
C GLN A 143 -16.55 -4.97 4.42
N THR A 144 -16.74 -5.02 5.74
CA THR A 144 -17.03 -3.83 6.55
C THR A 144 -15.75 -3.10 6.97
N ASN A 145 -14.63 -3.80 6.99
CA ASN A 145 -13.35 -3.26 7.49
C ASN A 145 -12.43 -2.73 6.38
N THR A 146 -12.70 -3.09 5.11
CA THR A 146 -11.88 -2.66 3.96
C THR A 146 -12.76 -2.02 2.89
N LEU A 147 -12.27 -0.92 2.33
CA LEU A 147 -12.91 -0.25 1.23
C LEU A 147 -12.63 -1.00 -0.08
N TYR A 148 -13.63 -1.69 -0.61
CA TYR A 148 -13.57 -2.29 -1.94
C TYR A 148 -14.03 -1.27 -2.98
N THR A 149 -13.35 -1.22 -4.13
CA THR A 149 -13.72 -0.32 -5.24
C THR A 149 -15.15 -0.52 -5.74
N ALA A 150 -15.72 -1.72 -5.56
CA ALA A 150 -17.13 -1.99 -5.84
C ALA A 150 -18.09 -1.23 -4.92
N SER A 151 -17.71 -0.98 -3.67
CA SER A 151 -18.53 -0.30 -2.66
C SER A 151 -18.64 1.22 -2.89
N LEU A 152 -17.79 1.78 -3.76
CA LEU A 152 -17.75 3.21 -4.09
C LEU A 152 -18.62 3.61 -5.28
N ARG A 153 -19.25 2.64 -5.96
CA ARG A 153 -20.07 2.87 -7.17
C ARG A 153 -21.58 2.98 -6.87
N GLN A 154 -21.96 3.09 -5.60
CA GLN A 154 -23.35 3.25 -5.16
C GLN A 154 -23.70 4.71 -4.90
#